data_AF-A0A800BYZ6-F1
#
_entry.id   AF-A0A800BYZ6-F1
#
_cell.length_a   1.000
_cell.length_b   1.000
_cell.length_c   1.000
_cell.angle_alpha   90.00
_cell.angle_beta   90.00
_cell.angle_gamma   90.00
#
_symmetry.space_group_name_H-M   'P 1'
#
loop_
_entity.id
_entity.type
_entity.pdbx_description
1 polymer ?
#
loop_
_entity_poly.entity_id
_entity_poly.type
_entity_poly.pdbx_seq_one_letter_code
_entity_poly.pdbx_strand_id
1 'polypeptide(L)' 'NETKAIAMSILDMAMHHSCYSVGGAGIATNPEVIIHHVDGIESMGFCNHFKLPHYVTFQADLQVLDKTKVQADG' A
#
# COMPACT_ATOMS: atom_id res chain seq x y z
N ASN A 1 -23.23 -11.58 -5.18
CA ASN A 1 -22.42 -10.36 -5.40
C ASN A 1 -21.57 -10.59 -6.65
N GLU A 2 -22.15 -10.29 -7.80
CA GLU A 2 -21.60 -10.64 -9.12
C GLU A 2 -20.42 -9.75 -9.50
N THR A 3 -20.46 -8.47 -9.12
CA THR A 3 -19.35 -7.53 -9.35
C THR A 3 -18.05 -8.00 -8.71
N LYS A 4 -18.10 -8.55 -7.49
CA LYS A 4 -16.90 -9.11 -6.84
C LYS A 4 -16.35 -10.32 -7.61
N ALA A 5 -17.22 -11.20 -8.08
CA ALA A 5 -16.80 -12.36 -8.86
C ALA A 5 -16.16 -11.96 -10.19
N ILE A 6 -16.75 -11.00 -10.90
CA ILE A 6 -16.22 -10.45 -12.15
C ILE A 6 -14.87 -9.74 -11.92
N ALA A 7 -14.74 -8.95 -10.85
CA ALA A 7 -13.48 -8.27 -10.53
C ALA A 7 -12.36 -9.28 -10.20
N MET A 8 -12.66 -10.31 -9.41
CA MET A 8 -11.68 -11.34 -9.06
C MET A 8 -11.26 -12.18 -10.27
N SER A 9 -12.15 -12.46 -11.22
CA SER A 9 -11.77 -13.20 -12.44
C SER A 9 -10.88 -12.37 -13.38
N ILE A 10 -11.12 -11.06 -13.49
CA ILE A 10 -10.24 -10.16 -14.26
C ILE A 10 -8.85 -10.09 -13.62
N LEU A 11 -8.78 -10.02 -12.29
CA LEU A 11 -7.54 -9.98 -11.53
C LEU A 11 -6.72 -11.28 -11.69
N ASP A 12 -7.39 -12.42 -11.60
CA ASP A 12 -6.78 -13.74 -11.80
C ASP A 12 -6.17 -13.87 -13.20
N MET A 13 -6.91 -13.47 -14.24
CA MET A 13 -6.43 -13.41 -15.61
C MET A 13 -5.24 -12.47 -15.78
N ALA A 14 -5.25 -11.29 -15.16
CA ALA A 14 -4.15 -10.33 -15.25
C ALA A 14 -2.86 -10.83 -14.59
N MET A 15 -2.97 -11.59 -13.49
CA MET A 15 -1.81 -12.14 -12.77
C MET A 15 -1.20 -13.38 -13.44
N HIS A 16 -2.03 -14.29 -13.96
CA HIS A 16 -1.58 -15.61 -14.43
C HIS A 16 -1.46 -15.71 -15.95
N HIS A 17 -2.12 -14.84 -16.70
CA HIS A 17 -2.26 -14.94 -18.15
C HIS A 17 -1.73 -13.69 -18.87
N SER A 18 -0.43 -13.41 -18.68
CA SER A 18 0.25 -12.23 -19.23
C SER A 18 0.11 -12.07 -20.76
N CYS A 19 0.05 -13.18 -21.51
CA CYS A 19 -0.18 -13.21 -22.97
C CYS A 19 -1.55 -12.66 -23.40
N TYR A 20 -2.56 -12.77 -22.53
CA TYR A 20 -3.92 -12.30 -22.78
C TYR A 20 -4.22 -10.98 -22.04
N SER A 21 -3.27 -10.51 -21.22
CA SER A 21 -3.35 -9.25 -20.50
C SER A 21 -2.87 -8.09 -21.37
N VAL A 22 -3.61 -6.99 -21.37
CA VAL A 22 -3.22 -5.75 -22.07
C VAL A 22 -2.50 -4.85 -21.06
N GLY A 23 -1.24 -4.49 -21.34
CA GLY A 23 -0.47 -3.58 -20.48
C GLY A 23 0.32 -4.30 -19.37
N GLY A 24 1.22 -5.22 -19.74
CA GLY A 24 1.98 -6.12 -18.86
C GLY A 24 2.94 -5.50 -17.82
N ALA A 25 2.86 -4.20 -17.56
CA ALA A 25 3.67 -3.48 -16.57
C ALA A 25 2.81 -2.68 -15.57
N GLY A 26 1.63 -3.19 -15.22
CA GLY A 26 0.69 -2.53 -14.30
C GLY A 26 0.65 -3.18 -12.92
N ILE A 27 0.06 -2.48 -11.95
CA ILE A 27 -0.17 -3.03 -10.59
C ILE A 27 -1.03 -4.29 -10.64
N ALA A 28 -2.00 -4.35 -11.57
CA ALA A 28 -2.90 -5.48 -11.75
C ALA A 28 -2.22 -6.77 -12.23
N THR A 29 -0.97 -6.69 -12.72
CA THR A 29 -0.18 -7.87 -13.13
C THR A 29 0.87 -8.25 -12.08
N ASN A 30 0.99 -7.50 -10.97
CA ASN A 30 1.96 -7.76 -9.92
C ASN A 30 1.29 -8.50 -8.74
N PRO A 31 1.56 -9.81 -8.56
CA PRO A 31 0.90 -10.61 -7.55
C PRO A 31 1.22 -10.18 -6.12
N GLU A 32 2.44 -9.72 -5.84
CA GLU A 32 2.84 -9.30 -4.49
C GLU A 32 2.04 -8.08 -4.04
N VAL A 33 1.90 -7.08 -4.91
CA VAL A 33 1.15 -5.87 -4.59
C VAL A 33 -0.32 -6.18 -4.36
N ILE A 34 -0.90 -7.06 -5.17
CA ILE A 34 -2.32 -7.43 -5.07
C ILE A 34 -2.59 -8.21 -3.79
N ILE A 35 -1.84 -9.28 -3.55
CA ILE A 35 -2.08 -10.19 -2.41
C ILE A 35 -1.92 -9.44 -1.08
N HIS A 36 -0.95 -8.53 -0.98
CA HIS A 36 -0.71 -7.77 0.25
C HIS A 36 -1.69 -6.60 0.50
N HIS A 37 -2.55 -6.23 -0.45
CA HIS A 37 -3.43 -5.05 -0.30
C HIS A 37 -4.90 -5.30 -0.62
N VAL A 38 -5.26 -6.45 -1.21
CA VAL A 38 -6.66 -6.75 -1.56
C VAL A 38 -7.50 -7.16 -0.35
N ASP A 39 -6.87 -7.62 0.75
CA ASP A 39 -7.58 -7.94 1.98
C ASP A 39 -8.03 -6.65 2.68
N GLY A 40 -9.36 -6.43 2.66
CA GLY A 40 -9.98 -5.29 3.30
C GLY A 40 -9.82 -5.29 4.82
N ILE A 41 -9.73 -6.45 5.49
CA ILE A 41 -9.60 -6.51 6.95
C ILE A 41 -8.24 -5.98 7.39
N GLU A 42 -7.17 -6.49 6.79
CA GLU A 42 -5.80 -6.05 7.07
C GLU A 42 -5.60 -4.57 6.66
N SER A 43 -6.05 -4.20 5.45
CA SER A 43 -5.90 -2.83 4.94
C SER A 43 -6.64 -1.80 5.80
N MET A 44 -7.88 -2.11 6.23
CA MET A 44 -8.62 -1.24 7.14
C MET A 44 -7.98 -1.20 8.53
N GLY A 45 -7.47 -2.33 9.02
CA GLY A 45 -6.75 -2.41 10.30
C GLY A 45 -5.52 -1.50 10.32
N PHE A 46 -4.72 -1.53 9.26
CA PHE A 46 -3.57 -0.65 9.08
C PHE A 46 -3.95 0.83 9.07
N CYS A 47 -4.98 1.21 8.30
CA CYS A 47 -5.46 2.59 8.27
C CYS A 47 -6.00 3.04 9.64
N ASN A 48 -6.70 2.18 10.37
CA ASN A 48 -7.24 2.52 11.67
C ASN A 48 -6.17 2.59 12.77
N HIS A 49 -5.04 1.89 12.59
CA HIS A 49 -3.91 1.94 13.50
C HIS A 49 -3.40 3.37 13.69
N PHE A 50 -3.43 4.24 12.68
CA PHE A 50 -3.01 5.65 12.79
C PHE A 50 -3.79 6.48 13.81
N LYS A 51 -4.94 6.00 14.29
CA LYS A 51 -5.69 6.67 15.38
C LYS A 51 -5.13 6.33 16.76
N LEU A 52 -4.32 5.29 16.86
CA LEU A 52 -3.64 4.93 18.11
C LEU A 52 -2.55 5.97 18.43
N PRO A 53 -2.01 5.98 19.65
CA PRO A 53 -1.00 6.97 20.00
C PRO A 53 0.36 6.71 19.34
N HIS A 54 0.84 7.67 18.54
CA HIS A 54 2.18 7.63 17.89
C HIS A 54 3.12 8.75 18.39
N TYR A 55 2.87 9.30 19.59
CA TYR A 55 3.60 10.47 20.09
C TYR A 55 5.11 10.23 20.24
N VAL A 56 5.54 9.01 20.58
CA VAL A 56 6.99 8.68 20.70
C VAL A 56 7.67 8.72 19.34
N THR A 57 7.07 8.08 18.33
CA THR A 57 7.61 8.07 16.96
C THR A 57 7.59 9.47 16.37
N PHE A 58 6.48 10.20 16.53
CA PHE A 58 6.35 11.57 16.06
C PHE A 58 7.38 12.50 16.70
N GLN A 59 7.65 12.34 17.99
CA GLN A 59 8.67 13.13 18.68
C GLN A 59 10.08 12.80 18.18
N ALA A 60 10.38 11.53 17.89
CA ALA A 60 11.66 11.14 17.30
C ALA A 60 11.87 11.78 15.92
N ASP A 61 10.83 11.79 15.07
CA ASP A 61 10.88 12.41 13.75
C ASP A 61 11.07 13.93 13.82
N LEU A 62 10.39 14.61 14.75
CA LEU A 62 10.59 16.05 15.00
C LEU A 62 12.01 16.37 15.46
N GLN A 63 12.59 15.55 16.33
CA GLN A 63 13.98 15.72 16.77
C GLN A 63 14.98 15.57 15.62
N VAL A 64 14.72 14.68 14.65
CA VAL A 64 15.54 14.55 13.44
C VAL A 64 15.40 15.79 12.57
N LEU A 65 14.16 16.28 12.37
CA LEU A 65 13.87 17.47 11.58
C LEU A 65 14.53 18.74 12.14
N ASP A 66 14.54 18.92 13.47
CA ASP A 66 15.16 20.10 14.07
C ASP A 66 16.69 20.05 13.99
N LYS A 67 17.29 18.85 14.08
CA LYS A 67 18.74 18.67 13.87
C LYS A 67 19.18 19.03 12.46
N THR A 68 18.40 18.65 11.44
CA THR A 68 18.74 18.97 10.04
C THR A 68 18.62 20.45 9.74
N LYS A 69 17.68 21.18 10.37
CA LYS A 69 17.60 22.65 10.26
C LYS A 69 18.83 23.33 10.86
N VAL A 70 19.25 22.92 12.06
CA VAL A 70 20.44 23.50 12.73
C VAL A 70 21.72 23.27 11.92
N GLN A 71 21.84 22.13 11.23
CA GLN A 71 22.98 21.87 10.32
C GLN A 71 22.95 22.67 9.02
N ALA A 72 21.78 23.12 8.56
CA ALA A 72 21.65 23.89 7.33
C ALA A 72 21.94 25.40 7.52
N ASP A 73 21.80 25.90 8.74
CA ASP A 73 21.96 27.31 9.10
C ASP A 73 23.38 27.68 9.60
N GLY A 74 24.34 26.75 9.57
CA GLY A 74 25.74 26.94 9.97
C GLY A 74 26.74 26.60 8.87
#